data_AF-A0A202FFV1-F1
#
_entry.id   AF-A0A202FFV1-F1
#
_cell.length_a   1.000
_cell.length_b   1.000
_cell.length_c   1.000
_cell.angle_alpha   90.00
_cell.angle_beta   90.00
_cell.angle_gamma   90.00
#
_symmetry.space_group_name_H-M   'P 1'
#
loop_
_entity.id
_entity.type
_entity.pdbx_description
1 polymer ?
#
loop_
_entity_poly.entity_id
_entity_poly.type
_entity_poly.pdbx_seq_one_letter_code
_entity_poly.pdbx_strand_id
1 'polypeptide(L)'
;MAEEQHDEQLQTVMGLIINGGNAKSSSFEAINAAKKGHFTVADQKLKEADKFLVDAHNSQTDMLTKEANGDHAKVTLLMVHSQDHIMNAITFRDLAGEIVDLYKKLAKEGE
;
A
#
# COMPACT_ATOMS: atom_id res chain seq x y z
N MET A 1 -1.07 -11.90 29.15
CA MET A 1 -2.30 -12.33 28.45
C MET A 1 -3.04 -11.15 27.81
N ALA A 2 -3.74 -10.28 28.56
CA ALA A 2 -4.47 -9.15 27.94
C ALA A 2 -3.57 -8.03 27.39
N GLU A 3 -2.45 -7.74 28.04
CA GLU A 3 -1.44 -6.78 27.54
C GLU A 3 -0.70 -7.30 26.30
N GLU A 4 -0.36 -8.60 26.27
CA GLU A 4 0.32 -9.22 25.10
C GLU A 4 -0.57 -9.18 23.85
N GLN A 5 -1.87 -9.46 23.98
CA GLN A 5 -2.82 -9.34 22.86
C GLN A 5 -2.97 -7.91 22.37
N HIS A 6 -2.89 -6.93 23.28
CA HIS A 6 -2.91 -5.51 22.91
C HIS A 6 -1.67 -5.11 22.11
N ASP A 7 -0.49 -5.57 22.53
CA ASP A 7 0.77 -5.27 21.85
C ASP A 7 0.84 -5.91 20.47
N GLU A 8 0.39 -7.16 20.30
CA GLU A 8 0.32 -7.83 18.99
C GLU A 8 -0.62 -7.10 18.02
N GLN A 9 -1.79 -6.67 18.49
CA GLN A 9 -2.73 -5.90 17.67
C GLN A 9 -2.13 -4.55 17.28
N LEU A 10 -1.43 -3.88 18.21
CA LEU A 10 -0.76 -2.61 17.93
C LEU A 10 0.37 -2.76 16.91
N GLN A 11 1.18 -3.81 17.01
CA GLN A 11 2.24 -4.12 16.03
C GLN A 11 1.65 -4.35 14.63
N THR A 12 0.55 -5.11 14.55
CA THR A 12 -0.15 -5.34 13.29
C THR A 12 -0.62 -4.02 12.68
N VAL A 13 -1.31 -3.21 13.47
CA VAL A 13 -1.85 -1.90 13.04
C VAL A 13 -0.73 -0.95 12.59
N MET A 14 0.39 -0.89 13.30
CA MET A 14 1.54 -0.07 12.92
C MET A 14 2.20 -0.58 11.64
N GLY A 15 2.35 -1.90 11.47
CA GLY A 15 2.87 -2.50 10.26
C GLY A 15 2.06 -2.14 9.02
N LEU A 16 0.73 -2.13 9.15
CA LEU A 16 -0.19 -1.70 8.09
C LEU A 16 -0.01 -0.22 7.71
N ILE A 17 0.14 0.67 8.70
CA ILE A 17 0.35 2.11 8.47
C ILE A 17 1.68 2.33 7.75
N ILE A 18 2.76 1.69 8.21
CA ILE A 18 4.10 1.84 7.64
C ILE A 18 4.12 1.33 6.19
N ASN A 19 3.61 0.12 5.96
CA ASN A 19 3.60 -0.47 4.62
C ASN A 19 2.67 0.29 3.66
N GLY A 20 1.49 0.72 4.11
CA GLY A 20 0.61 1.58 3.32
C GLY A 20 1.26 2.92 2.96
N GLY A 21 1.93 3.56 3.93
CA GLY A 21 2.70 4.79 3.71
C GLY A 21 3.84 4.61 2.71
N ASN A 22 4.63 3.55 2.86
CA ASN A 22 5.75 3.24 1.97
C ASN A 22 5.27 2.92 0.55
N ALA A 23 4.22 2.12 0.39
CA ALA A 23 3.62 1.82 -0.91
C ALA A 23 3.16 3.10 -1.63
N LYS A 24 2.49 4.00 -0.92
CA LYS A 24 2.07 5.30 -1.45
C LYS A 24 3.28 6.16 -1.85
N SER A 25 4.33 6.20 -1.02
CA SER A 25 5.56 6.94 -1.31
C SER A 25 6.24 6.44 -2.58
N SER A 26 6.49 5.13 -2.69
CA SER A 26 7.11 4.51 -3.86
C SER A 26 6.26 4.73 -5.13
N SER A 27 4.93 4.70 -5.01
CA SER A 27 4.04 5.01 -6.14
C SER A 27 4.17 6.47 -6.62
N PHE A 28 4.33 7.44 -5.69
CA PHE A 28 4.61 8.83 -6.05
C PHE A 28 5.98 8.99 -6.74
N GLU A 29 6.99 8.29 -6.23
CA GLU A 29 8.32 8.27 -6.83
C GLU A 29 8.29 7.69 -8.24
N ALA A 30 7.48 6.67 -8.48
CA ALA A 30 7.27 6.10 -9.82
C ALA A 30 6.71 7.12 -10.81
N ILE A 31 5.64 7.82 -10.43
CA ILE A 31 5.05 8.89 -11.25
C ILE A 31 6.09 9.97 -11.55
N ASN A 32 6.86 10.39 -10.54
CA ASN A 32 7.89 11.42 -10.69
C ASN A 32 9.04 10.99 -11.60
N ALA A 33 9.41 9.70 -11.57
CA ALA A 33 10.40 9.15 -12.49
C ALA A 33 9.88 9.11 -13.93
N ALA A 34 8.64 8.66 -14.15
CA ALA A 34 8.01 8.62 -15.47
C ALA A 34 7.85 10.01 -16.09
N LYS A 35 7.48 11.02 -15.30
CA LYS A 35 7.45 12.44 -15.70
C LYS A 35 8.78 12.94 -16.29
N LYS A 36 9.91 12.38 -15.84
CA LYS A 36 11.26 12.72 -16.29
C LYS A 36 11.75 11.81 -17.42
N GLY A 37 10.92 10.91 -17.93
CA GLY A 37 11.30 9.89 -18.92
C GLY A 37 12.12 8.73 -18.35
N HIS A 38 12.29 8.64 -17.02
CA HIS A 38 13.06 7.57 -16.37
C HIS A 38 12.20 6.33 -16.15
N PHE A 39 11.69 5.73 -17.22
CA PHE A 39 10.69 4.65 -17.16
C PHE A 39 11.16 3.39 -16.43
N THR A 40 12.44 3.01 -16.58
CA THR A 40 13.01 1.88 -15.83
C THR A 40 12.93 2.09 -14.32
N VAL A 41 13.21 3.31 -13.85
CA VAL A 41 13.12 3.67 -12.43
C VAL A 41 11.66 3.70 -11.99
N ALA A 42 10.75 4.18 -12.84
CA ALA A 42 9.32 4.16 -12.55
C ALA A 42 8.81 2.73 -12.33
N ASP A 43 9.18 1.80 -13.20
CA ASP A 43 8.79 0.38 -13.09
C ASP A 43 9.38 -0.29 -11.84
N GLN A 44 10.62 0.05 -11.48
CA GLN A 44 11.22 -0.42 -10.23
C GLN A 44 10.45 0.07 -9.00
N LYS A 45 10.04 1.34 -9.02
CA LYS A 45 9.29 1.95 -7.92
C LYS A 45 7.86 1.43 -7.79
N LEU A 46 7.18 1.13 -8.90
CA LEU A 46 5.89 0.43 -8.85
C LEU A 46 6.03 -0.98 -8.24
N LYS A 47 7.07 -1.74 -8.61
CA LYS A 47 7.33 -3.06 -8.01
C LYS A 47 7.67 -2.99 -6.53
N GLU A 48 8.37 -1.94 -6.11
CA GLU A 48 8.64 -1.68 -4.69
C GLU A 48 7.33 -1.40 -3.93
N ALA A 49 6.44 -0.58 -4.50
CA ALA A 49 5.11 -0.33 -3.94
C ALA A 49 4.30 -1.63 -3.82
N ASP A 50 4.32 -2.48 -4.86
CA ASP A 50 3.64 -3.79 -4.86
C ASP A 50 4.11 -4.68 -3.72
N LYS A 51 5.41 -4.70 -3.42
CA LYS A 51 5.96 -5.48 -2.32
C LYS A 51 5.39 -5.02 -0.98
N PHE A 52 5.39 -3.72 -0.70
CA PHE A 52 4.82 -3.18 0.54
C PHE A 52 3.31 -3.44 0.64
N LEU A 53 2.58 -3.35 -0.47
CA LEU A 53 1.15 -3.65 -0.51
C LEU A 53 0.87 -5.11 -0.23
N VAL A 54 1.63 -6.05 -0.79
CA VAL A 54 1.45 -7.49 -0.53
C VAL A 54 1.61 -7.79 0.96
N ASP A 55 2.65 -7.24 1.59
CA ASP A 55 2.92 -7.43 3.02
C ASP A 55 1.75 -6.89 3.88
N ALA A 56 1.26 -5.69 3.58
CA ALA A 56 0.11 -5.10 4.28
C ALA A 56 -1.20 -5.84 4.03
N HIS A 57 -1.47 -6.21 2.77
CA HIS A 57 -2.70 -6.86 2.35
C HIS A 57 -2.85 -8.25 2.97
N ASN A 58 -1.74 -8.99 3.14
CA ASN A 58 -1.76 -10.27 3.83
C ASN A 58 -2.21 -10.13 5.29
N SER A 59 -1.69 -9.14 6.02
CA SER A 59 -2.13 -8.84 7.39
C SER A 59 -3.58 -8.36 7.45
N GLN A 60 -4.02 -7.55 6.47
CA GLN A 60 -5.42 -7.14 6.36
C GLN A 60 -6.35 -8.34 6.13
N THR A 61 -5.96 -9.26 5.26
CA THR A 61 -6.73 -10.47 4.94
C THR A 61 -6.83 -11.39 6.15
N ASP A 62 -5.76 -11.55 6.93
CA ASP A 62 -5.78 -12.33 8.17
C ASP A 62 -6.78 -11.76 9.18
N MET A 63 -6.81 -10.43 9.37
CA MET A 63 -7.78 -9.79 10.26
C MET A 63 -9.23 -10.00 9.79
N LEU A 64 -9.51 -9.84 8.49
CA LEU A 64 -10.85 -10.09 7.94
C LEU A 64 -11.26 -11.57 8.07
N THR A 65 -10.29 -12.49 7.93
CA THR A 65 -10.53 -13.93 8.09
C THR A 65 -10.87 -14.29 9.54
N LYS A 66 -10.16 -13.71 10.51
CA LYS A 66 -10.45 -13.87 11.94
C LYS A 66 -11.84 -13.34 12.29
N GLU A 67 -12.17 -12.14 11.82
CA GLU A 67 -13.50 -11.53 11.99
C GLU A 67 -14.61 -12.43 11.43
N ALA A 68 -14.43 -12.97 10.22
CA ALA A 68 -15.41 -13.88 9.60
C ALA A 68 -15.58 -15.21 10.34
N ASN A 69 -14.56 -15.67 11.06
CA ASN A 69 -14.61 -16.86 11.91
C ASN A 69 -15.18 -16.60 13.31
N GLY A 70 -15.64 -15.38 13.59
CA GLY A 70 -16.25 -14.99 14.87
C GLY A 70 -15.26 -14.46 15.91
N ASP A 71 -13.99 -14.26 15.54
CA ASP A 71 -13.00 -13.57 16.37
C ASP A 71 -13.09 -12.06 16.13
N HIS A 72 -14.00 -11.41 16.86
CA HIS A 72 -14.30 -10.00 16.71
C HIS A 72 -13.20 -9.14 17.34
N ALA A 73 -12.41 -8.49 16.50
CA ALA A 73 -11.36 -7.59 16.97
C ALA A 73 -11.97 -6.28 17.50
N LYS A 74 -11.35 -5.69 18.54
CA LYS A 74 -11.75 -4.37 19.03
C LYS A 74 -11.41 -3.31 17.99
N VAL A 75 -12.45 -2.69 17.42
CA VAL A 75 -12.30 -1.54 16.53
C VAL A 75 -11.82 -0.32 17.32
N THR A 76 -10.67 0.23 16.92
CA THR A 76 -10.10 1.46 17.48
C THR A 76 -9.84 2.46 16.36
N LEU A 77 -9.69 3.75 16.70
CA LEU A 77 -9.37 4.77 15.71
C LEU A 77 -8.09 4.45 14.93
N LEU A 78 -7.08 3.89 15.60
CA LEU A 78 -5.81 3.53 14.96
C LEU A 78 -5.97 2.34 14.00
N MET A 79 -6.84 1.38 14.33
CA MET A 79 -7.18 0.28 13.42
C MET A 79 -7.93 0.78 12.18
N VAL A 80 -8.90 1.67 12.34
CA VAL A 80 -9.58 2.30 11.18
C VAL A 80 -8.57 3.07 10.33
N HIS A 81 -7.71 3.86 10.97
CA HIS A 81 -6.67 4.63 10.28
C HIS A 81 -5.69 3.75 9.50
N SER A 82 -5.31 2.58 10.05
CA SER A 82 -4.43 1.65 9.33
C SER A 82 -5.11 1.04 8.11
N GLN A 83 -6.40 0.71 8.19
CA GLN A 83 -7.18 0.27 7.03
C GLN A 83 -7.27 1.37 5.95
N ASP A 84 -7.50 2.61 6.36
CA ASP A 84 -7.53 3.77 5.44
C ASP A 84 -6.21 3.92 4.68
N HIS A 85 -5.07 3.77 5.37
CA HIS A 85 -3.74 3.84 4.73
C HIS A 85 -3.57 2.79 3.65
N ILE A 86 -3.94 1.53 3.93
CA ILE A 86 -3.79 0.43 2.95
C ILE A 86 -4.69 0.67 1.76
N MET A 87 -5.98 0.91 1.97
CA MET A 87 -6.94 1.06 0.87
C MET A 87 -6.63 2.27 -0.01
N ASN A 88 -6.19 3.38 0.60
CA ASN A 88 -5.69 4.52 -0.14
C ASN A 88 -4.39 4.18 -0.91
N ALA A 89 -3.47 3.40 -0.33
CA ALA A 89 -2.24 3.02 -1.00
C ALA A 89 -2.49 2.09 -2.20
N ILE A 90 -3.41 1.12 -2.09
CA ILE A 90 -3.83 0.25 -3.20
C ILE A 90 -4.37 1.10 -4.35
N THR A 91 -5.37 1.94 -4.06
CA THR A 91 -5.98 2.81 -5.08
C THR A 91 -4.95 3.73 -5.72
N PHE A 92 -4.04 4.29 -4.92
CA PHE A 92 -3.01 5.19 -5.42
C PHE A 92 -1.98 4.48 -6.29
N ARG A 93 -1.57 3.27 -5.94
CA ARG A 93 -0.67 2.44 -6.75
C ARG A 93 -1.28 2.13 -8.11
N ASP A 94 -2.57 1.78 -8.16
CA ASP A 94 -3.24 1.43 -9.41
C ASP A 94 -3.30 2.64 -10.34
N LEU A 95 -3.69 3.80 -9.80
CA LEU A 95 -3.65 5.06 -10.54
C LEU A 95 -2.22 5.45 -10.95
N ALA A 96 -1.22 5.20 -10.12
CA ALA A 96 0.17 5.46 -10.46
C ALA A 96 0.64 4.63 -11.67
N GLY A 97 0.21 3.36 -11.76
CA GLY A 97 0.45 2.52 -12.93
C GLY A 97 -0.10 3.13 -14.22
N GLU A 98 -1.38 3.51 -14.21
CA GLU A 98 -2.04 4.15 -15.36
C GLU A 98 -1.34 5.47 -15.77
N ILE A 99 -0.91 6.27 -14.79
CA ILE A 99 -0.17 7.52 -15.05
C ILE A 99 1.21 7.25 -15.66
N VAL A 100 1.93 6.24 -15.16
CA VAL A 100 3.24 5.85 -15.71
C VAL A 100 3.08 5.39 -17.16
N ASP A 101 2.06 4.58 -17.45
CA ASP A 101 1.77 4.10 -18.80
C ASP A 101 1.34 5.23 -19.74
N LEU A 102 0.58 6.21 -19.25
CA LEU A 102 0.26 7.43 -19.99
C LEU A 102 1.54 8.19 -20.40
N TYR A 103 2.49 8.39 -19.49
CA TYR A 103 3.76 9.04 -19.81
C TYR A 103 4.60 8.25 -20.82
N LYS A 104 4.62 6.91 -20.72
CA LYS A 104 5.29 6.04 -21.71
C LYS A 104 4.68 6.19 -23.09
N LYS A 105 3.34 6.29 -23.19
CA LYS A 105 2.64 6.50 -24.46
C LYS A 105 2.96 7.86 -25.07
N LEU A 106 2.89 8.93 -24.28
CA LEU A 106 3.21 10.29 -24.72
C LEU A 106 4.65 10.42 -25.22
N ALA A 107 5.60 9.72 -24.59
CA ALA A 107 7.00 9.72 -25.05
C ALA A 107 7.17 9.05 -26.43
N LYS A 108 6.41 8.00 -26.73
CA LYS A 108 6.43 7.32 -28.04
C LYS A 108 5.76 8.11 -29.16
N GLU A 109 4.76 8.94 -28.84
CA GLU A 109 4.08 9.80 -29.82
C GLU A 109 4.88 11.07 -30.16
N GLY A 110 5.88 11.40 -29.34
CA GLY A 110 6.80 12.53 -29.57
C GLY A 110 8.07 12.18 -30.35
N GLU A 111 8.27 10.91 -30.71
CA GLU A 111 9.32 10.41 -31.62
C GLU A 111 8.82 10.37 -33.06
#